data_AF-A0A1Q3EJF6-F1
#
_entry.id   AF-A0A1Q3EJF6-F1
#
_cell.length_a   1.000
_cell.length_b   1.000
_cell.length_c   1.000
_cell.angle_alpha   90.00
_cell.angle_beta   90.00
_cell.angle_gamma   90.00
#
_symmetry.space_group_name_H-M   'P 1'
#
loop_
_entity.id
_entity.type
_entity.pdbx_description
1 polymer ?
#
loop_
_entity_poly.entity_id
_entity_poly.type
_entity_poly.pdbx_seq_one_letter_code
_entity_poly.pdbx_strand_id
1 'polypeptide(L)'
;MTTIEKLEEYLDALEEYVFASFAATAPTPGIRESINQLWLDIARYGPTIPASINDATMSVRKRIPGLGDFEIPPPPPPPPPMSWEEKSRDWVENHPWIVGGIIVVGLGVGTGLLAGYRYHRAGRRSRSRPEHSHSRRQVVVVLGGDSPYGLPLILNLEAKGYIVITSVSSMEYVEDLERKSHGFVRALVLDTAHIDTVPVFLRSLGSTLSRHFPINAAGDPYASPSSHPYIHSIISLLTLPPTSLHPSAPFEHISLVDTYLPYITQTQLTPLQIIQSLLPLLRNPHVPHSEPKSIIICLPAAETRVGSAFSGVQSMSAVGTLRAAEVLRKEIRVARVRENPER
;
A
#
# COMPACT_ATOMS: atom_id res chain seq x y z
N MET A 1 1.98 -53.24 -17.95
CA MET A 1 1.46 -52.39 -16.86
C MET A 1 2.48 -51.32 -16.54
N THR A 2 2.18 -50.08 -16.91
CA THR A 2 3.07 -48.94 -16.68
C THR A 2 3.06 -48.53 -15.19
N THR A 3 4.07 -47.78 -14.74
CA THR A 3 4.15 -47.30 -13.34
C THR A 3 3.01 -46.37 -12.95
N ILE A 4 2.34 -45.76 -13.93
CA ILE A 4 1.19 -44.87 -13.75
C ILE A 4 -0.07 -45.70 -13.49
N GLU A 5 -0.30 -46.76 -14.26
CA GLU A 5 -1.43 -47.68 -14.05
C GLU A 5 -1.40 -48.32 -12.65
N LYS A 6 -0.21 -48.67 -12.15
CA LYS A 6 -0.06 -49.18 -10.77
C LYS A 6 -0.33 -48.13 -9.70
N LEU A 7 -0.12 -46.85 -10.02
CA LEU A 7 -0.34 -45.74 -9.11
C LEU A 7 -1.82 -45.36 -9.06
N GLU A 8 -2.49 -45.41 -10.20
CA GLU A 8 -3.95 -45.27 -10.31
C GLU A 8 -4.65 -46.43 -9.61
N GLU A 9 -4.24 -47.69 -9.84
CA GLU A 9 -4.80 -48.86 -9.17
C GLU A 9 -4.56 -48.84 -7.65
N TYR A 10 -3.44 -48.28 -7.20
CA TYR A 10 -3.17 -48.08 -5.77
C TYR A 10 -4.01 -46.94 -5.17
N LEU A 11 -4.21 -45.85 -5.91
CA LEU A 11 -5.05 -44.72 -5.47
C LEU A 11 -6.52 -45.12 -5.40
N ASP A 12 -7.01 -45.87 -6.37
CA ASP A 12 -8.38 -46.41 -6.39
C ASP A 12 -8.60 -47.37 -5.21
N ALA A 13 -7.65 -48.27 -4.94
CA ALA A 13 -7.73 -49.17 -3.79
C ALA A 13 -7.67 -48.43 -2.44
N LEU A 14 -6.94 -47.32 -2.37
CA LEU A 14 -6.82 -46.50 -1.16
C LEU A 14 -8.09 -45.66 -0.95
N GLU A 15 -8.67 -45.12 -2.03
CA GLU A 15 -9.96 -44.43 -2.00
C GLU A 15 -11.07 -45.38 -1.55
N GLU A 16 -11.13 -46.60 -2.08
CA GLU A 16 -12.11 -47.61 -1.68
C GLU A 16 -11.96 -48.04 -0.22
N TYR A 17 -10.71 -48.18 0.26
CA TYR A 17 -10.43 -48.48 1.67
C TYR A 17 -10.84 -47.33 2.60
N VAL A 18 -10.57 -46.08 2.21
CA VAL A 18 -10.95 -44.89 2.97
C VAL A 18 -12.47 -44.74 2.99
N PHE A 19 -13.17 -44.89 1.86
CA PHE A 19 -14.63 -44.83 1.81
C PHE A 19 -15.29 -45.96 2.61
N ALA A 20 -14.75 -47.18 2.56
CA ALA A 20 -15.24 -48.29 3.38
C ALA A 20 -15.04 -48.03 4.88
N SER A 21 -13.91 -47.44 5.28
CA SER A 21 -13.63 -47.08 6.68
C SER A 21 -14.50 -45.93 7.19
N PHE A 22 -14.83 -44.96 6.35
CA PHE A 22 -15.73 -43.85 6.67
C PHE A 22 -17.20 -44.26 6.70
N ALA A 23 -17.63 -45.14 5.78
CA ALA A 23 -19.00 -45.64 5.74
C ALA A 23 -19.33 -46.58 6.90
N ALA A 24 -18.34 -47.33 7.40
CA ALA A 24 -18.48 -48.19 8.58
C ALA A 24 -18.62 -47.41 9.90
N THR A 25 -18.32 -46.09 9.91
CA THR A 25 -18.17 -45.33 11.15
C THR A 25 -18.77 -43.92 11.07
N ALA A 26 -20.09 -43.84 11.14
CA ALA A 26 -20.78 -42.68 11.72
C ALA A 26 -21.94 -43.21 12.57
N PRO A 27 -22.23 -42.68 13.78
CA PRO A 27 -21.91 -41.33 14.27
C PRO A 27 -21.27 -41.29 15.68
N THR A 28 -20.34 -40.35 15.99
CA THR A 28 -20.09 -39.75 17.35
C THR A 28 -18.83 -38.85 17.38
N PRO A 29 -18.69 -37.96 18.40
CA PRO A 29 -17.68 -36.89 18.41
C PRO A 29 -16.30 -37.43 18.84
N GLY A 30 -15.52 -37.89 17.87
CA GLY A 30 -14.15 -38.37 18.12
C GLY A 30 -13.17 -38.13 16.98
N ILE A 31 -13.59 -37.43 15.92
CA ILE A 31 -12.83 -37.31 14.66
C ILE A 31 -11.47 -36.62 14.88
N ARG A 32 -11.38 -35.66 15.81
CA ARG A 32 -10.10 -35.02 16.17
C ARG A 32 -9.19 -35.97 16.95
N GLU A 33 -9.75 -36.79 17.83
CA GLU A 33 -9.00 -37.80 18.57
C GLU A 33 -8.47 -38.88 17.63
N SER A 34 -9.27 -39.34 16.66
CA SER A 34 -8.81 -40.34 15.68
C SER A 34 -7.79 -39.79 14.69
N ILE A 35 -7.90 -38.53 14.26
CA ILE A 35 -6.85 -37.88 13.46
C ILE A 35 -5.56 -37.73 14.27
N ASN A 36 -5.66 -37.36 15.55
CA ASN A 36 -4.48 -37.28 16.43
C ASN A 36 -3.87 -38.65 16.70
N GLN A 37 -4.68 -39.70 16.87
CA GLN A 37 -4.18 -41.08 17.03
C GLN A 37 -3.54 -41.59 15.74
N LEU A 38 -4.13 -41.30 14.59
CA LEU A 38 -3.56 -41.68 13.29
C LEU A 38 -2.25 -40.94 13.02
N TRP A 39 -2.16 -39.66 13.41
CA TRP A 39 -0.91 -38.89 13.36
C TRP A 39 0.15 -39.46 14.32
N LEU A 40 -0.25 -39.86 15.52
CA LEU A 40 0.64 -40.51 16.50
C LEU A 40 1.10 -41.90 16.05
N ASP A 41 0.24 -42.66 15.39
CA ASP A 41 0.57 -43.98 14.83
C ASP A 41 1.45 -43.87 13.59
N ILE A 42 1.27 -42.85 12.75
CA ILE A 42 2.21 -42.52 11.67
C ILE A 42 3.57 -42.09 12.24
N ALA A 43 3.59 -41.31 13.33
CA ALA A 43 4.84 -40.91 13.97
C ALA A 43 5.56 -42.08 14.66
N ARG A 44 4.82 -43.11 15.11
CA ARG A 44 5.36 -44.24 15.89
C ARG A 44 5.68 -45.48 15.06
N TYR A 45 4.90 -45.73 14.01
CA TYR A 45 5.04 -46.88 13.11
C TYR A 45 5.26 -46.49 11.64
N GLY A 46 5.37 -45.19 11.35
CA GLY A 46 5.80 -44.71 10.05
C GLY A 46 7.14 -45.34 9.67
N PRO A 47 7.36 -45.63 8.39
CA PRO A 47 8.52 -46.40 7.93
C PRO A 47 9.80 -45.75 8.43
N THR A 48 10.59 -46.50 9.20
CA THR A 48 11.91 -46.08 9.66
C THR A 48 12.78 -45.83 8.43
N ILE A 49 12.93 -44.57 8.07
CA ILE A 49 13.82 -44.12 7.01
C ILE A 49 15.23 -44.59 7.41
N PRO A 50 15.85 -45.53 6.68
CA PRO A 50 17.16 -46.04 7.06
C PRO A 50 18.18 -44.90 7.05
N ALA A 51 18.99 -44.82 8.12
CA ALA A 51 19.98 -43.77 8.37
C ALA A 51 21.12 -43.67 7.32
N SER A 52 21.05 -44.43 6.22
CA SER A 52 21.92 -44.27 5.05
C SER A 52 21.51 -43.10 4.14
N ILE A 53 20.45 -42.35 4.47
CA ILE A 53 20.06 -41.12 3.75
C ILE A 53 20.95 -39.92 4.12
N ASN A 54 21.76 -39.98 5.18
CA ASN A 54 22.64 -38.86 5.52
C ASN A 54 23.83 -38.66 4.56
N ASP A 55 24.27 -39.68 3.82
CA ASP A 55 25.26 -39.51 2.74
C ASP A 55 24.63 -39.23 1.36
N ALA A 56 23.31 -39.39 1.24
CA ALA A 56 22.54 -39.04 0.04
C ALA A 56 21.77 -37.70 0.17
N THR A 57 21.87 -37.02 1.32
CA THR A 57 21.24 -35.70 1.55
C THR A 57 21.91 -34.56 0.79
N MET A 58 23.06 -34.79 0.14
CA MET A 58 23.61 -33.84 -0.83
C MET A 58 23.04 -34.03 -2.26
N SER A 59 22.41 -35.17 -2.56
CA SER A 59 21.96 -35.54 -3.92
C SER A 59 20.46 -35.86 -4.05
N VAL A 60 19.71 -35.88 -2.95
CA VAL A 60 18.24 -36.10 -2.91
C VAL A 60 17.46 -34.78 -2.75
N ARG A 61 18.03 -33.67 -3.26
CA ARG A 61 17.27 -32.54 -3.81
C ARG A 61 16.61 -32.98 -5.13
N LYS A 62 15.88 -34.10 -5.11
CA LYS A 62 15.28 -34.72 -6.30
C LYS A 62 13.94 -34.06 -6.58
N ARG A 63 14.06 -32.83 -7.11
CA ARG A 63 13.32 -32.24 -8.23
C ARG A 63 11.89 -32.75 -8.40
N ILE A 64 10.91 -31.94 -8.02
CA ILE A 64 9.59 -31.99 -8.66
C ILE A 64 9.82 -31.67 -10.14
N PRO A 65 9.54 -32.58 -11.08
CA PRO A 65 9.77 -32.31 -12.50
C PRO A 65 8.83 -31.18 -12.94
N GLY A 66 9.37 -29.98 -13.17
CA GLY A 66 8.63 -28.80 -13.61
C GLY A 66 8.77 -27.54 -12.74
N LEU A 67 9.26 -27.65 -11.49
CA LEU A 67 9.71 -26.50 -10.70
C LEU A 67 11.23 -26.53 -10.66
N GLY A 68 11.86 -25.83 -11.61
CA GLY A 68 13.29 -25.54 -11.53
C GLY A 68 13.60 -24.74 -10.26
N ASP A 69 14.80 -24.87 -9.73
CA ASP A 69 15.30 -23.88 -8.77
C ASP A 69 15.23 -22.51 -9.47
N PHE A 70 14.61 -21.52 -8.83
CA PHE A 70 14.63 -20.14 -9.31
C PHE A 70 16.06 -19.59 -9.13
N GLU A 71 16.97 -20.02 -9.99
CA GLU A 71 18.24 -19.37 -10.19
C GLU A 71 17.94 -18.00 -10.80
N ILE A 72 18.33 -16.95 -10.06
CA ILE A 72 18.42 -15.61 -10.61
C ILE A 72 19.30 -15.74 -11.85
N PRO A 73 18.79 -15.50 -13.08
CA PRO A 73 19.65 -15.54 -14.24
C PRO A 73 20.78 -14.54 -13.96
N PRO A 74 22.06 -14.94 -14.10
CA PRO A 74 23.15 -14.01 -13.94
C PRO A 74 22.86 -12.81 -14.84
N PRO A 75 23.06 -11.57 -14.36
CA PRO A 75 22.78 -10.39 -15.16
C PRO A 75 23.40 -10.59 -16.54
N PRO A 76 22.63 -10.42 -17.63
CA PRO A 76 23.14 -10.69 -18.96
C PRO A 76 24.44 -9.90 -19.14
N PRO A 77 25.50 -10.53 -19.69
CA PRO A 77 26.75 -9.83 -19.91
C PRO A 77 26.44 -8.55 -20.68
N PRO A 78 26.95 -7.39 -20.24
CA PRO A 78 26.65 -6.12 -20.89
C PRO A 78 26.94 -6.28 -22.38
N PRO A 79 25.99 -5.97 -23.27
CA PRO A 79 26.24 -6.03 -24.70
C PRO A 79 27.48 -5.16 -25.00
N PRO A 80 28.35 -5.58 -25.93
CA PRO A 80 29.52 -4.80 -26.29
C PRO A 80 29.08 -3.37 -26.60
N PRO A 81 29.78 -2.34 -26.11
CA PRO A 81 29.38 -0.97 -26.28
C PRO A 81 29.31 -0.67 -27.79
N MET A 82 28.09 -0.63 -28.32
CA MET A 82 27.84 -0.22 -29.70
C MET A 82 28.41 1.19 -29.87
N SER A 83 29.23 1.35 -30.91
CA SER A 83 29.74 2.64 -31.34
C SER A 83 28.56 3.59 -31.55
N TRP A 84 28.71 4.87 -31.18
CA TRP A 84 27.67 5.88 -31.36
C TRP A 84 27.16 5.96 -32.80
N GLU A 85 28.00 5.59 -33.76
CA GLU A 85 27.65 5.52 -35.17
C GLU A 85 26.64 4.41 -35.48
N GLU A 86 26.78 3.24 -34.85
CA GLU A 86 25.90 2.08 -35.04
C GLU A 86 24.52 2.33 -34.40
N LYS A 87 24.48 2.95 -33.20
CA LYS A 87 23.22 3.37 -32.55
C LYS A 87 22.42 4.37 -33.38
N SER A 88 23.10 5.24 -34.13
CA SER A 88 22.43 6.23 -34.96
C SER A 88 21.83 5.64 -36.24
N ARG A 89 22.51 4.65 -36.84
CA ARG A 89 22.02 3.97 -38.05
C ARG A 89 20.85 3.04 -37.73
N ASP A 90 20.97 2.25 -36.66
CA ASP A 90 19.94 1.28 -36.26
C ASP A 90 18.63 1.97 -35.81
N TRP A 91 18.73 3.17 -35.22
CA TRP A 91 17.55 3.94 -34.84
C TRP A 91 16.81 4.53 -36.05
N VAL A 92 17.55 5.03 -37.06
CA VAL A 92 16.97 5.61 -38.28
C VAL A 92 16.30 4.53 -39.13
N GLU A 93 16.88 3.33 -39.18
CA GLU A 93 16.33 2.21 -39.95
C GLU A 93 15.04 1.64 -39.33
N ASN A 94 14.94 1.63 -37.99
CA ASN A 94 13.79 1.09 -37.28
C ASN A 94 12.58 2.06 -37.16
N HIS A 95 12.72 3.33 -37.54
CA HIS A 95 11.64 4.32 -37.40
C HIS A 95 11.42 5.22 -38.62
N PRO A 96 11.15 4.68 -39.82
CA PRO A 96 10.97 5.49 -41.03
C PRO A 96 9.78 6.48 -40.95
N TRP A 97 8.76 6.14 -40.15
CA TRP A 97 7.57 6.96 -39.94
C TRP A 97 7.84 8.17 -39.03
N ILE A 98 8.80 8.07 -38.09
CA ILE A 98 9.17 9.17 -37.19
C ILE A 98 10.07 10.17 -37.92
N VAL A 99 11.00 9.68 -38.75
CA VAL A 99 11.86 10.54 -39.59
C VAL A 99 11.02 11.32 -40.60
N GLY A 100 10.02 10.69 -41.21
CA GLY A 100 9.03 11.38 -42.07
C GLY A 100 8.22 12.45 -41.32
N GLY A 101 7.84 12.18 -40.07
CA GLY A 101 7.09 13.13 -39.24
C GLY A 101 7.89 14.38 -38.85
N ILE A 102 9.18 14.26 -38.56
CA ILE A 102 10.02 15.40 -38.12
C ILE A 102 10.27 16.40 -39.25
N ILE A 103 10.43 15.93 -40.50
CA ILE A 103 10.67 16.80 -41.66
C ILE A 103 9.41 17.60 -42.02
N VAL A 104 8.22 16.98 -41.95
CA VAL A 104 6.94 17.63 -42.25
C VAL A 104 6.53 18.61 -41.13
N VAL A 105 6.81 18.28 -39.87
CA VAL A 105 6.49 19.13 -38.71
C VAL A 105 7.48 20.30 -38.59
N GLY A 106 8.77 20.11 -38.90
CA GLY A 106 9.81 21.12 -38.75
C GLY A 106 9.63 22.36 -39.64
N LEU A 107 9.17 22.18 -40.88
CA LEU A 107 8.97 23.29 -41.83
C LEU A 107 7.59 23.96 -41.72
N GLY A 108 6.55 23.22 -41.32
CA GLY A 108 5.19 23.74 -41.26
C GLY A 108 4.79 24.41 -39.93
N VAL A 109 5.41 24.02 -38.81
CA VAL A 109 4.91 24.39 -37.47
C VAL A 109 5.68 25.56 -36.84
N GLY A 110 6.89 25.86 -37.32
CA GLY A 110 7.76 26.90 -36.73
C GLY A 110 7.21 28.33 -36.79
N THR A 111 6.43 28.68 -37.81
CA THR A 111 5.91 30.05 -37.98
C THR A 111 4.53 30.26 -37.34
N GLY A 112 3.69 29.22 -37.26
CA GLY A 112 2.34 29.31 -36.68
C GLY A 112 2.31 29.25 -35.15
N LEU A 113 3.20 28.47 -34.53
CA LEU A 113 3.13 28.19 -33.08
C LEU A 113 3.70 29.33 -32.22
N LEU A 114 4.62 30.15 -32.76
CA LEU A 114 5.16 31.32 -32.07
C LEU A 114 4.17 32.48 -31.96
N ALA A 115 3.27 32.66 -32.95
CA ALA A 115 2.22 33.69 -32.89
C ALA A 115 1.06 33.28 -31.95
N GLY A 116 0.68 32.01 -31.93
CA GLY A 116 -0.39 31.49 -31.07
C GLY A 116 -0.05 31.48 -29.57
N TYR A 117 1.22 31.29 -29.21
CA TYR A 117 1.63 31.18 -27.80
C TYR A 117 1.57 32.51 -27.03
N ARG A 118 1.70 33.67 -27.72
CA ARG A 118 1.59 34.99 -27.06
C ARG A 118 0.14 35.37 -26.77
N TYR A 119 -0.81 34.97 -27.60
CA TYR A 119 -2.23 35.26 -27.39
C TYR A 119 -2.85 34.35 -26.32
N HIS A 120 -2.46 33.07 -26.28
CA HIS A 120 -2.98 32.13 -25.28
C HIS A 120 -2.41 32.32 -23.86
N ARG A 121 -1.23 32.96 -23.71
CA ARG A 121 -0.64 33.22 -22.38
C ARG A 121 -1.18 34.50 -21.71
N ALA A 122 -1.77 35.41 -22.47
CA ALA A 122 -2.40 36.62 -21.92
C ALA A 122 -3.82 36.37 -21.36
N GLY A 123 -4.54 35.37 -21.88
CA GLY A 123 -5.94 35.10 -21.53
C GLY A 123 -6.20 34.10 -20.40
N ARG A 124 -5.17 33.53 -19.75
CA ARG A 124 -5.33 32.52 -18.69
C ARG A 124 -4.69 32.89 -17.35
N ARG A 125 -4.62 34.19 -17.03
CA ARG A 125 -4.69 34.63 -15.63
C ARG A 125 -6.15 34.80 -15.27
N SER A 126 -6.87 33.67 -15.24
CA SER A 126 -8.02 33.58 -14.34
C SER A 126 -7.42 33.71 -12.95
N ARG A 127 -7.39 34.95 -12.46
CA ARG A 127 -7.39 35.20 -11.03
C ARG A 127 -8.55 34.39 -10.51
N SER A 128 -8.26 33.21 -9.97
CA SER A 128 -9.14 32.59 -9.01
C SER A 128 -9.46 33.71 -8.03
N ARG A 129 -10.72 34.17 -8.06
CA ARG A 129 -11.29 34.95 -6.97
C ARG A 129 -10.80 34.27 -5.68
N PRO A 130 -10.29 35.01 -4.67
CA PRO A 130 -10.15 34.43 -3.34
C PRO A 130 -11.58 34.12 -2.91
N GLU A 131 -12.00 32.90 -3.25
CA GLU A 131 -13.29 32.35 -2.94
C GLU A 131 -13.27 32.14 -1.44
N HIS A 132 -13.85 33.11 -0.74
CA HIS A 132 -14.20 33.13 0.67
C HIS A 132 -13.08 32.70 1.63
N SER A 133 -12.60 33.68 2.39
CA SER A 133 -11.84 33.49 3.63
C SER A 133 -12.57 32.55 4.59
N HIS A 134 -12.51 31.25 4.34
CA HIS A 134 -12.76 30.23 5.35
C HIS A 134 -11.59 30.36 6.32
N SER A 135 -11.88 30.91 7.49
CA SER A 135 -11.02 30.79 8.67
C SER A 135 -10.44 29.37 8.70
N ARG A 136 -9.11 29.23 8.77
CA ARG A 136 -8.40 27.94 8.65
C ARG A 136 -8.77 26.97 9.78
N ARG A 137 -9.94 26.33 9.69
CA ARG A 137 -10.48 25.39 10.70
C ARG A 137 -10.39 23.93 10.26
N GLN A 138 -10.15 23.70 8.96
CA GLN A 138 -10.09 22.38 8.36
C GLN A 138 -8.74 21.75 8.64
N VAL A 139 -8.75 20.68 9.43
CA VAL A 139 -7.56 19.87 9.71
C VAL A 139 -7.48 18.72 8.72
N VAL A 140 -6.31 18.56 8.12
CA VAL A 140 -5.97 17.40 7.30
C VAL A 140 -4.95 16.56 8.07
N VAL A 141 -5.30 15.30 8.33
CA VAL A 141 -4.40 14.35 8.98
C VAL A 141 -3.63 13.59 7.90
N VAL A 142 -2.31 13.74 7.86
CA VAL A 142 -1.42 13.09 6.89
C VAL A 142 -0.59 12.02 7.60
N LEU A 143 -0.92 10.75 7.38
CA LEU A 143 -0.17 9.64 7.94
C LEU A 143 1.05 9.37 7.05
N GLY A 144 2.25 9.33 7.62
CA GLY A 144 3.51 9.07 6.90
C GLY A 144 4.12 10.29 6.23
N GLY A 145 4.30 11.38 6.98
CA GLY A 145 4.95 12.60 6.51
C GLY A 145 6.44 12.44 6.22
N ASP A 146 7.05 11.35 6.69
CA ASP A 146 8.41 10.90 6.39
C ASP A 146 8.58 10.28 5.00
N SER A 147 7.48 9.88 4.35
CA SER A 147 7.49 9.44 2.97
C SER A 147 8.08 10.51 2.05
N PRO A 148 8.80 10.15 0.96
CA PRO A 148 9.29 11.12 -0.02
C PRO A 148 8.18 12.00 -0.62
N TYR A 149 6.94 11.53 -0.60
CA TYR A 149 5.76 12.27 -1.06
C TYR A 149 5.13 13.15 0.03
N GLY A 150 5.51 12.96 1.30
CA GLY A 150 4.93 13.64 2.46
C GLY A 150 5.22 15.12 2.49
N LEU A 151 6.51 15.52 2.51
CA LEU A 151 6.93 16.91 2.56
C LEU A 151 6.29 17.81 1.47
N PRO A 152 6.37 17.48 0.16
CA PRO A 152 5.74 18.31 -0.87
C PRO A 152 4.22 18.34 -0.72
N LEU A 153 3.57 17.25 -0.31
CA LEU A 153 2.12 17.25 -0.08
C LEU A 153 1.73 18.18 1.07
N ILE A 154 2.45 18.12 2.19
CA ILE A 154 2.20 18.92 3.39
C ILE A 154 2.32 20.41 3.10
N LEU A 155 3.41 20.83 2.42
CA LEU A 155 3.62 22.23 2.04
C LEU A 155 2.52 22.73 1.07
N ASN A 156 2.07 21.88 0.14
CA ASN A 156 0.98 22.24 -0.77
C ASN A 156 -0.37 22.37 -0.05
N LEU A 157 -0.63 21.56 0.98
CA LEU A 157 -1.84 21.66 1.80
C LEU A 157 -1.81 22.92 2.69
N GLU A 158 -0.65 23.22 3.27
CA GLU A 158 -0.44 24.45 4.03
C GLU A 158 -0.65 25.70 3.17
N ALA A 159 -0.09 25.71 1.94
CA ALA A 159 -0.25 26.81 0.99
C ALA A 159 -1.72 27.07 0.60
N LYS A 160 -2.55 26.01 0.60
CA LYS A 160 -4.00 26.09 0.37
C LYS A 160 -4.78 26.55 1.60
N GLY A 161 -4.15 26.65 2.76
CA GLY A 161 -4.76 27.12 4.01
C GLY A 161 -5.34 26.04 4.91
N TYR A 162 -4.94 24.79 4.76
CA TYR A 162 -5.30 23.73 5.70
C TYR A 162 -4.36 23.70 6.91
N ILE A 163 -4.89 23.33 8.09
CA ILE A 163 -4.06 22.92 9.23
C ILE A 163 -3.66 21.47 8.97
N VAL A 164 -2.36 21.15 9.03
CA VAL A 164 -1.88 19.80 8.76
C VAL A 164 -1.35 19.17 10.03
N ILE A 165 -1.92 18.05 10.44
CA ILE A 165 -1.36 17.19 11.49
C ILE A 165 -0.77 15.98 10.79
N THR A 166 0.52 15.72 10.98
CA THR A 166 1.18 14.62 10.28
C THR A 166 1.83 13.63 11.23
N SER A 167 1.83 12.35 10.87
CA SER A 167 2.55 11.31 11.60
C SER A 167 3.93 11.08 10.98
N VAL A 168 4.93 10.90 11.83
CA VAL A 168 6.34 10.77 11.43
C VAL A 168 7.00 9.69 12.28
N SER A 169 7.87 8.88 11.69
CA SER A 169 8.53 7.77 12.40
C SER A 169 9.57 8.20 13.45
N SER A 170 10.32 9.27 13.20
CA SER A 170 11.38 9.78 14.08
C SER A 170 11.17 11.25 14.47
N MET A 171 11.73 11.62 15.63
CA MET A 171 11.71 12.99 16.14
C MET A 171 12.57 13.96 15.32
N GLU A 172 13.63 13.48 14.66
CA GLU A 172 14.48 14.33 13.80
C GLU A 172 13.67 14.94 12.65
N TYR A 173 12.82 14.13 12.02
CA TYR A 173 11.93 14.58 10.96
C TYR A 173 10.83 15.53 11.45
N VAL A 174 10.47 15.48 12.74
CA VAL A 174 9.53 16.45 13.35
C VAL A 174 10.14 17.84 13.34
N GLU A 175 11.37 17.98 13.84
CA GLU A 175 12.07 19.27 13.89
C GLU A 175 12.30 19.83 12.48
N ASP A 176 12.73 18.98 11.55
CA ASP A 176 12.96 19.38 10.16
C ASP A 176 11.70 19.83 9.43
N LEU A 177 10.57 19.16 9.68
CA LEU A 177 9.31 19.52 9.07
C LEU A 177 8.73 20.80 9.68
N GLU A 178 8.79 20.93 11.02
CA GLU A 178 8.30 22.11 11.71
C GLU A 178 9.11 23.35 11.30
N ARG A 179 10.43 23.23 11.16
CA ARG A 179 11.32 24.30 10.69
C ARG A 179 11.00 24.78 9.28
N LYS A 180 10.53 23.89 8.40
CA LYS A 180 10.15 24.21 7.01
C LYS A 180 8.71 24.73 6.89
N SER A 181 7.93 24.68 7.96
CA SER A 181 6.52 25.08 7.99
C SER A 181 6.31 26.46 8.63
N HIS A 182 5.17 27.10 8.39
CA HIS A 182 4.83 28.43 8.91
C HIS A 182 3.96 28.35 10.18
N GLY A 183 4.10 27.27 10.97
CA GLY A 183 3.41 27.09 12.26
C GLY A 183 1.98 26.55 12.17
N PHE A 184 1.49 26.22 10.96
CA PHE A 184 0.19 25.56 10.74
C PHE A 184 0.30 24.04 10.57
N VAL A 185 1.52 23.51 10.66
CA VAL A 185 1.82 22.09 10.57
C VAL A 185 2.28 21.61 11.93
N ARG A 186 1.72 20.49 12.40
CA ARG A 186 2.17 19.82 13.60
C ARG A 186 2.52 18.38 13.29
N ALA A 187 3.76 17.98 13.56
CA ALA A 187 4.19 16.61 13.42
C ALA A 187 4.07 15.86 14.75
N LEU A 188 3.65 14.61 14.67
CA LEU A 188 3.48 13.69 15.79
C LEU A 188 4.28 12.43 15.51
N VAL A 189 4.98 11.94 16.52
CA VAL A 189 5.76 10.71 16.39
C VAL A 189 4.81 9.50 16.41
N LEU A 190 4.95 8.63 15.43
CA LEU A 190 4.24 7.35 15.30
C LEU A 190 5.24 6.31 14.80
N ASP A 191 5.55 5.35 15.66
CA ASP A 191 6.26 4.16 15.23
C ASP A 191 5.28 3.20 14.55
N THR A 192 5.53 2.90 13.28
CA THR A 192 4.63 2.08 12.48
C THR A 192 4.97 0.59 12.55
N ALA A 193 6.11 0.23 13.14
CA ALA A 193 6.47 -1.18 13.36
C ALA A 193 5.63 -1.82 14.48
N HIS A 194 5.15 -1.02 15.43
CA HIS A 194 4.43 -1.50 16.62
C HIS A 194 3.03 -0.90 16.69
N ILE A 195 2.02 -1.76 16.59
CA ILE A 195 0.60 -1.39 16.67
C ILE A 195 0.25 -0.74 18.02
N ASP A 196 0.95 -1.13 19.09
CA ASP A 196 0.71 -0.66 20.46
C ASP A 196 0.96 0.85 20.64
N THR A 197 1.65 1.49 19.70
CA THR A 197 1.90 2.93 19.73
C THR A 197 0.73 3.76 19.21
N VAL A 198 -0.21 3.14 18.49
CA VAL A 198 -1.38 3.81 17.90
C VAL A 198 -2.22 4.56 18.95
N PRO A 199 -2.57 3.99 20.12
CA PRO A 199 -3.31 4.72 21.16
C PRO A 199 -2.56 5.95 21.70
N VAL A 200 -1.23 5.89 21.79
CA VAL A 200 -0.39 7.02 22.24
C VAL A 200 -0.42 8.14 21.20
N PHE A 201 -0.32 7.78 19.93
CA PHE A 201 -0.50 8.72 18.81
C PHE A 201 -1.89 9.36 18.83
N LEU A 202 -2.96 8.59 19.01
CA LEU A 202 -4.34 9.11 19.04
C LEU A 202 -4.58 10.07 20.22
N ARG A 203 -4.00 9.77 21.39
CA ARG A 203 -4.05 10.70 22.54
C ARG A 203 -3.33 12.01 22.22
N SER A 204 -2.18 11.93 21.56
CA SER A 204 -1.40 13.10 21.14
C SER A 204 -2.12 13.91 20.06
N LEU A 205 -2.79 13.24 19.12
CA LEU A 205 -3.63 13.85 18.11
C LEU A 205 -4.83 14.56 18.75
N GLY A 206 -5.52 13.91 19.69
CA GLY A 206 -6.62 14.53 20.44
C GLY A 206 -6.18 15.76 21.23
N SER A 207 -5.02 15.68 21.91
CA SER A 207 -4.41 16.85 22.58
C SER A 207 -4.09 17.95 21.58
N THR A 208 -3.57 17.61 20.41
CA THR A 208 -3.22 18.57 19.36
C THR A 208 -4.46 19.25 18.78
N LEU A 209 -5.53 18.51 18.50
CA LEU A 209 -6.80 19.08 18.04
C LEU A 209 -7.43 20.02 19.09
N SER A 210 -7.25 19.71 20.38
CA SER A 210 -7.75 20.57 21.46
C SER A 210 -6.97 21.89 21.61
N ARG A 211 -5.78 21.99 21.02
CA ARG A 211 -4.99 23.23 21.07
C ARG A 211 -5.57 24.27 20.13
N HIS A 212 -5.44 25.53 20.53
CA HIS A 212 -5.80 26.66 19.70
C HIS A 212 -4.76 26.79 18.58
N PHE A 213 -5.10 26.27 17.40
CA PHE A 213 -4.32 26.55 16.20
C PHE A 213 -4.55 27.99 15.76
N PRO A 214 -3.52 28.68 15.26
CA PRO A 214 -3.68 29.99 14.67
C PRO A 214 -4.65 29.92 13.49
N ILE A 215 -5.66 30.79 13.48
CA ILE A 215 -6.71 30.78 12.44
C ILE A 215 -6.43 31.83 11.37
N ASN A 216 -5.91 32.99 11.77
CA ASN A 216 -5.61 34.13 10.91
C ASN A 216 -4.10 34.44 10.87
N ALA A 217 -3.40 34.33 12.00
CA ALA A 217 -1.96 34.53 12.15
C ALA A 217 -1.40 33.63 13.26
N ALA A 218 -0.15 33.18 13.10
CA ALA A 218 0.55 32.36 14.09
C ALA A 218 0.51 33.03 15.48
N GLY A 219 -0.13 32.39 16.47
CA GLY A 219 -0.21 32.89 17.85
C GLY A 219 -1.38 33.83 18.19
N ASP A 220 -2.43 33.94 17.36
CA ASP A 220 -3.60 34.77 17.68
C ASP A 220 -4.40 34.22 18.90
N PRO A 221 -4.43 34.93 20.04
CA PRO A 221 -5.10 34.47 21.26
C PRO A 221 -6.62 34.71 21.26
N TYR A 222 -7.19 35.38 20.24
CA TYR A 222 -8.61 35.79 20.20
C TYR A 222 -9.49 34.98 19.25
N ALA A 223 -9.09 33.75 18.91
CA ALA A 223 -9.93 32.82 18.17
C ALA A 223 -11.22 32.51 18.95
N SER A 224 -12.38 32.77 18.34
CA SER A 224 -13.69 32.53 18.96
C SER A 224 -13.87 31.04 19.34
N PRO A 225 -14.46 30.70 20.51
CA PRO A 225 -14.66 29.30 20.90
C PRO A 225 -15.53 28.49 19.91
N SER A 226 -16.27 29.16 19.01
CA SER A 226 -17.01 28.52 17.91
C SER A 226 -16.14 28.13 16.71
N SER A 227 -14.83 28.40 16.74
CA SER A 227 -13.88 28.11 15.67
C SER A 227 -12.95 26.93 15.96
N HIS A 228 -13.42 25.94 16.72
CA HIS A 228 -12.63 24.75 17.00
C HIS A 228 -12.26 24.03 15.69
N PRO A 229 -10.99 23.61 15.52
CA PRO A 229 -10.57 22.87 14.34
C PRO A 229 -11.27 21.51 14.27
N TYR A 230 -11.64 21.09 13.07
CA TYR A 230 -12.24 19.77 12.83
C TYR A 230 -11.51 19.01 11.73
N ILE A 231 -11.52 17.68 11.82
CA ILE A 231 -10.90 16.83 10.81
C ILE A 231 -11.76 16.86 9.53
N HIS A 232 -11.19 17.39 8.46
CA HIS A 232 -11.81 17.45 7.13
C HIS A 232 -11.40 16.26 6.26
N SER A 233 -10.11 15.91 6.26
CA SER A 233 -9.57 14.84 5.43
C SER A 233 -8.50 14.03 6.15
N ILE A 234 -8.44 12.73 5.82
CA ILE A 234 -7.37 11.83 6.25
C ILE A 234 -6.67 11.33 4.99
N ILE A 235 -5.35 11.48 4.93
CA ILE A 235 -4.51 11.00 3.84
C ILE A 235 -3.52 9.99 4.40
N SER A 236 -3.55 8.76 3.90
CA SER A 236 -2.63 7.70 4.31
C SER A 236 -1.54 7.50 3.25
N LEU A 237 -0.31 7.88 3.58
CA LEU A 237 0.90 7.56 2.81
C LEU A 237 1.62 6.32 3.36
N LEU A 238 1.30 5.88 4.57
CA LEU A 238 1.87 4.68 5.22
C LEU A 238 1.59 3.38 4.45
N THR A 239 0.58 3.38 3.60
CA THR A 239 0.19 2.25 2.75
C THR A 239 1.07 2.12 1.50
N LEU A 240 1.96 3.09 1.26
CA LEU A 240 3.01 2.97 0.25
C LEU A 240 4.18 2.17 0.83
N PRO A 241 4.88 1.35 0.01
CA PRO A 241 6.03 0.59 0.47
C PRO A 241 7.09 1.56 1.02
N PRO A 242 7.56 1.35 2.27
CA PRO A 242 8.59 2.19 2.84
C PRO A 242 9.89 1.96 2.08
N THR A 243 10.64 3.04 1.82
CA THR A 243 11.89 3.00 1.04
C THR A 243 12.95 2.07 1.65
N SER A 244 12.84 1.75 2.95
CA SER A 244 13.75 0.87 3.67
C SER A 244 13.41 -0.63 3.57
N LEU A 245 12.16 -0.99 3.28
CA LEU A 245 11.70 -2.39 3.23
C LEU A 245 11.17 -2.71 1.83
N HIS A 246 12.10 -3.03 0.93
CA HIS A 246 11.78 -3.66 -0.35
C HIS A 246 12.13 -5.15 -0.26
N PRO A 247 11.26 -6.02 0.28
CA PRO A 247 11.46 -7.46 0.28
C PRO A 247 11.26 -8.00 -1.15
N SER A 248 12.21 -7.70 -2.03
CA SER A 248 12.28 -8.30 -3.35
C SER A 248 13.02 -9.61 -3.23
N ALA A 249 12.25 -10.68 -3.07
CA ALA A 249 12.78 -12.03 -3.00
C ALA A 249 11.76 -13.01 -3.55
N PRO A 250 12.21 -14.18 -4.04
CA PRO A 250 11.33 -15.30 -4.29
C PRO A 250 10.52 -15.62 -3.03
N PHE A 251 9.24 -15.96 -3.19
CA PHE A 251 8.32 -16.14 -2.07
C PHE A 251 8.81 -17.22 -1.10
N GLU A 252 9.48 -18.25 -1.63
CA GLU A 252 10.11 -19.34 -0.88
C GLU A 252 11.23 -18.88 0.08
N HIS A 253 11.86 -17.73 -0.17
CA HIS A 253 12.95 -17.21 0.65
C HIS A 253 12.50 -16.12 1.64
N ILE A 254 11.21 -15.80 1.67
CA ILE A 254 10.67 -14.76 2.55
C ILE A 254 10.18 -15.41 3.85
N SER A 255 10.80 -15.04 4.98
CA SER A 255 10.27 -15.39 6.30
C SER A 255 8.94 -14.65 6.54
N LEU A 256 7.87 -15.43 6.78
CA LEU A 256 6.56 -14.84 7.07
C LEU A 256 6.53 -14.13 8.42
N VAL A 257 7.31 -14.60 9.39
CA VAL A 257 7.33 -14.07 10.75
C VAL A 257 8.23 -12.84 10.83
N ASP A 258 9.44 -12.92 10.27
CA ASP A 258 10.44 -11.87 10.47
C ASP A 258 10.33 -10.74 9.44
N THR A 259 9.82 -11.04 8.23
CA THR A 259 9.78 -10.07 7.13
C THR A 259 8.35 -9.67 6.79
N TYR A 260 7.44 -10.63 6.60
CA TYR A 260 6.09 -10.33 6.15
C TYR A 260 5.21 -9.71 7.26
N LEU A 261 5.25 -10.26 8.48
CA LEU A 261 4.48 -9.76 9.62
C LEU A 261 4.77 -8.30 9.96
N PRO A 262 6.04 -7.85 10.14
CA PRO A 262 6.29 -6.43 10.39
C PRO A 262 5.90 -5.57 9.18
N TYR A 263 6.10 -6.06 7.96
CA TYR A 263 5.69 -5.34 6.76
C TYR A 263 4.18 -5.10 6.72
N ILE A 264 3.34 -6.14 6.83
CA ILE A 264 1.87 -6.00 6.82
C ILE A 264 1.37 -5.18 8.02
N THR A 265 2.05 -5.29 9.16
CA THR A 265 1.74 -4.49 10.35
C THR A 265 1.91 -3.01 10.07
N GLN A 266 3.03 -2.62 9.47
CA GLN A 266 3.35 -1.25 9.13
C GLN A 266 2.48 -0.70 8.00
N THR A 267 2.34 -1.43 6.90
CA THR A 267 1.72 -0.93 5.66
C THR A 267 0.20 -1.09 5.63
N GLN A 268 -0.37 -2.03 6.40
CA GLN A 268 -1.79 -2.36 6.33
C GLN A 268 -2.49 -2.26 7.69
N LEU A 269 -2.01 -2.94 8.73
CA LEU A 269 -2.74 -3.01 10.02
C LEU A 269 -2.75 -1.65 10.74
N THR A 270 -1.59 -1.04 10.91
CA THR A 270 -1.43 0.26 11.58
C THR A 270 -2.29 1.37 10.94
N PRO A 271 -2.21 1.63 9.61
CA PRO A 271 -3.04 2.67 9.00
C PRO A 271 -4.54 2.35 9.06
N LEU A 272 -4.95 1.09 8.92
CA LEU A 272 -6.35 0.71 9.06
C LEU A 272 -6.89 0.94 10.48
N GLN A 273 -6.11 0.61 11.51
CA GLN A 273 -6.49 0.86 12.90
C GLN A 273 -6.61 2.35 13.19
N ILE A 274 -5.68 3.17 12.69
CA ILE A 274 -5.76 4.62 12.82
C ILE A 274 -7.03 5.13 12.13
N ILE A 275 -7.29 4.73 10.87
CA ILE A 275 -8.50 5.12 10.16
C ILE A 275 -9.75 4.71 10.94
N GLN A 276 -9.82 3.46 11.42
CA GLN A 276 -10.94 2.95 12.21
C GLN A 276 -11.20 3.82 13.46
N SER A 277 -10.15 4.23 14.16
CA SER A 277 -10.26 5.08 15.35
C SER A 277 -10.63 6.54 15.05
N LEU A 278 -10.29 7.03 13.85
CA LEU A 278 -10.61 8.39 13.41
C LEU A 278 -12.00 8.50 12.75
N LEU A 279 -12.59 7.38 12.30
CA LEU A 279 -13.93 7.37 11.70
C LEU A 279 -15.01 7.99 12.62
N PRO A 280 -15.08 7.70 13.93
CA PRO A 280 -16.00 8.38 14.84
C PRO A 280 -15.80 9.89 14.89
N LEU A 281 -14.55 10.37 14.85
CA LEU A 281 -14.24 11.81 14.86
C LEU A 281 -14.71 12.49 13.57
N LEU A 282 -14.63 11.80 12.43
CA LEU A 282 -15.19 12.27 11.17
C LEU A 282 -16.72 12.34 11.20
N ARG A 283 -17.41 11.62 12.08
CA ARG A 283 -18.89 11.67 12.19
C ARG A 283 -19.41 12.77 13.12
N ASN A 284 -18.54 13.62 13.66
CA ASN A 284 -18.94 14.63 14.64
C ASN A 284 -20.11 15.53 14.12
N PRO A 285 -21.27 15.56 14.82
CA PRO A 285 -22.46 16.31 14.42
C PRO A 285 -22.32 17.83 14.57
N HIS A 286 -21.31 18.30 15.30
CA HIS A 286 -21.08 19.73 15.52
C HIS A 286 -20.41 20.43 14.33
N VAL A 287 -20.01 19.67 13.30
CA VAL A 287 -19.45 20.21 12.05
C VAL A 287 -20.59 20.40 11.06
N PRO A 288 -20.78 21.59 10.46
CA PRO A 288 -21.85 21.81 9.50
C PRO A 288 -21.74 20.80 8.34
N HIS A 289 -22.84 20.09 8.06
CA HIS A 289 -22.95 19.07 6.99
C HIS A 289 -22.70 19.60 5.56
N SER A 290 -22.28 20.86 5.42
CA SER A 290 -22.12 21.54 4.13
C SER A 290 -20.89 21.08 3.36
N GLU A 291 -19.88 20.49 4.01
CA GLU A 291 -18.63 20.10 3.36
C GLU A 291 -18.41 18.58 3.36
N PRO A 292 -18.09 17.98 2.20
CA PRO A 292 -17.80 16.55 2.11
C PRO A 292 -16.46 16.25 2.79
N LYS A 293 -16.49 15.36 3.78
CA LYS A 293 -15.29 14.79 4.40
C LYS A 293 -14.71 13.71 3.50
N SER A 294 -13.38 13.59 3.45
CA SER A 294 -12.68 12.66 2.54
C SER A 294 -11.66 11.78 3.28
N ILE A 295 -11.53 10.54 2.83
CA ILE A 295 -10.47 9.62 3.25
C ILE A 295 -9.75 9.19 1.99
N ILE A 296 -8.44 9.44 1.94
CA ILE A 296 -7.57 9.16 0.79
C ILE A 296 -6.53 8.15 1.24
N ILE A 297 -6.47 7.01 0.56
CA ILE A 297 -5.50 5.95 0.81
C ILE A 297 -4.62 5.82 -0.43
N CYS A 298 -3.32 6.06 -0.28
CA CYS A 298 -2.38 6.01 -1.40
C CYS A 298 -1.81 4.61 -1.54
N LEU A 299 -1.96 4.00 -2.71
CA LEU A 299 -1.55 2.63 -2.99
C LEU A 299 -0.62 2.56 -4.21
N PRO A 300 0.37 1.65 -4.21
CA PRO A 300 1.23 1.44 -5.38
C PRO A 300 0.41 0.86 -6.55
N ALA A 301 0.34 1.61 -7.65
CA ALA A 301 -0.51 1.24 -8.78
C ALA A 301 -0.03 -0.03 -9.50
N ALA A 302 1.28 -0.27 -9.55
CA ALA A 302 1.86 -1.43 -10.21
C ALA A 302 1.51 -2.73 -9.46
N GLU A 303 1.69 -2.73 -8.15
CA GLU A 303 1.46 -3.90 -7.30
C GLU A 303 -0.03 -4.22 -7.12
N THR A 304 -0.89 -3.19 -7.08
CA THR A 304 -2.34 -3.40 -6.95
C THR A 304 -3.02 -3.93 -8.20
N ARG A 305 -2.43 -3.74 -9.39
CA ARG A 305 -3.05 -4.07 -10.67
C ARG A 305 -2.40 -5.23 -11.40
N VAL A 306 -1.07 -5.32 -11.38
CA VAL A 306 -0.33 -6.24 -12.26
C VAL A 306 0.34 -7.35 -11.47
N GLY A 307 0.71 -7.12 -10.20
CA GLY A 307 1.38 -8.12 -9.35
C GLY A 307 2.70 -8.58 -9.95
N SER A 308 3.79 -7.88 -9.66
CA SER A 308 5.12 -8.26 -10.18
C SER A 308 5.65 -9.54 -9.55
N ALA A 309 6.41 -10.31 -10.33
CA ALA A 309 7.22 -11.39 -9.78
C ALA A 309 8.18 -10.85 -8.73
N PHE A 310 8.47 -11.64 -7.69
CA PHE A 310 9.35 -11.28 -6.56
C PHE A 310 8.87 -10.10 -5.70
N SER A 311 7.65 -9.58 -5.90
CA SER A 311 7.03 -8.58 -5.02
C SER A 311 5.84 -9.13 -4.24
N GLY A 312 5.82 -10.44 -3.97
CA GLY A 312 4.66 -11.14 -3.40
C GLY A 312 4.15 -10.47 -2.12
N VAL A 313 5.04 -10.16 -1.19
CA VAL A 313 4.73 -9.46 0.07
C VAL A 313 4.04 -8.11 -0.16
N GLN A 314 4.60 -7.31 -1.07
CA GLN A 314 4.11 -5.96 -1.33
C GLN A 314 2.76 -5.99 -2.05
N SER A 315 2.64 -6.84 -3.08
CA SER A 315 1.41 -7.05 -3.83
C SER A 315 0.28 -7.60 -2.96
N MET A 316 0.56 -8.56 -2.08
CA MET A 316 -0.44 -9.11 -1.14
C MET A 316 -0.99 -8.02 -0.21
N SER A 317 -0.10 -7.24 0.40
CA SER A 317 -0.50 -6.17 1.31
C SER A 317 -1.23 -5.02 0.60
N ALA A 318 -0.74 -4.60 -0.57
CA ALA A 318 -1.33 -3.52 -1.35
C ALA A 318 -2.73 -3.88 -1.88
N VAL A 319 -2.89 -5.09 -2.43
CA VAL A 319 -4.19 -5.59 -2.90
C VAL A 319 -5.16 -5.79 -1.71
N GLY A 320 -4.67 -6.32 -0.58
CA GLY A 320 -5.46 -6.44 0.64
C GLY A 320 -6.00 -5.10 1.13
N THR A 321 -5.15 -4.07 1.13
CA THR A 321 -5.54 -2.70 1.52
C THR A 321 -6.51 -2.07 0.51
N LEU A 322 -6.33 -2.33 -0.80
CA LEU A 322 -7.28 -1.88 -1.82
C LEU A 322 -8.69 -2.43 -1.57
N ARG A 323 -8.79 -3.73 -1.30
CA ARG A 323 -10.08 -4.38 -1.01
C ARG A 323 -10.67 -3.87 0.31
N ALA A 324 -9.86 -3.66 1.34
CA ALA A 324 -10.32 -3.05 2.59
C ALA A 324 -10.91 -1.65 2.35
N ALA A 325 -10.26 -0.81 1.53
CA ALA A 325 -10.75 0.51 1.18
C ALA A 325 -12.08 0.47 0.38
N GLU A 326 -12.23 -0.47 -0.54
CA GLU A 326 -13.47 -0.67 -1.31
C GLU A 326 -14.64 -1.09 -0.40
N VAL A 327 -14.38 -2.01 0.54
CA VAL A 327 -15.37 -2.45 1.53
C VAL A 327 -15.76 -1.29 2.44
N LEU A 328 -14.79 -0.57 3.00
CA LEU A 328 -15.02 0.60 3.84
C LEU A 328 -15.86 1.66 3.11
N ARG A 329 -15.58 1.90 1.83
CA ARG A 329 -16.36 2.84 1.00
C ARG A 329 -17.82 2.41 0.87
N LYS A 330 -18.08 1.11 0.69
CA LYS A 330 -19.44 0.56 0.62
C LYS A 330 -20.15 0.70 1.98
N GLU A 331 -19.47 0.37 3.07
CA GLU A 331 -20.02 0.50 4.42
C GLU A 331 -20.37 1.95 4.77
N ILE A 332 -19.49 2.91 4.48
CA ILE A 332 -19.75 4.34 4.70
C ILE A 332 -20.96 4.81 3.88
N ARG A 333 -21.09 4.35 2.62
CA ARG A 333 -22.23 4.69 1.77
C ARG A 333 -23.54 4.16 2.36
N VAL A 334 -23.55 2.91 2.82
CA VAL A 334 -24.74 2.30 3.45
C VAL A 334 -25.09 3.03 4.75
N ALA A 335 -24.10 3.36 5.58
CA ALA A 335 -24.32 4.11 6.82
C ALA A 335 -24.94 5.49 6.56
N ARG A 336 -24.45 6.21 5.54
CA ARG A 336 -25.01 7.51 5.14
C ARG A 336 -26.48 7.45 4.73
N VAL A 337 -26.89 6.38 4.03
CA VAL A 337 -28.30 6.20 3.62
C VAL A 337 -29.19 6.01 4.85
N ARG A 338 -28.73 5.28 5.87
CA ARG A 338 -29.49 5.07 7.13
C ARG A 338 -29.67 6.34 7.94
N GLU A 339 -28.71 7.27 7.90
CA GLU A 339 -28.80 8.55 8.62
C GLU A 339 -29.80 9.52 7.98
N ASN A 340 -30.22 9.30 6.73
CA ASN A 340 -31.08 10.23 6.00
C ASN A 340 -32.30 9.53 5.37
N PRO A 341 -33.20 8.93 6.17
CA PRO A 341 -34.33 8.14 5.66
C PRO A 341 -35.46 8.97 5.02
N GLU A 342 -35.49 10.29 5.18
CA GLU A 342 -36.59 11.17 4.72
C GLU A 342 -36.19 12.17 3.61
N ARG A 343 -35.27 11.80 2.71
CA ARG A 343 -35.05 12.55 1.46
C ARG A 343 -35.01 11.67 0.24
#